data_AF-A0A2V7DEP5-F1
#
_entry.id   AF-A0A2V7DEP5-F1
#
_cell.length_a   1.000
_cell.length_b   1.000
_cell.length_c   1.000
_cell.angle_alpha   90.00
_cell.angle_beta   90.00
_cell.angle_gamma   90.00
#
_symmetry.space_group_name_H-M   'P 1'
#
loop_
_entity.id
_entity.type
_entity.pdbx_description
1 polymer ?
#
loop_
_entity_poly.entity_id
_entity_poly.type
_entity_poly.pdbx_seq_one_letter_code
_entity_poly.pdbx_strand_id
1 'polypeptide(L)'
;MAEVLAEQGGTPEPLGLRYGIFGAEPWTDGMRRALEAGLGCPAYDLYGLSEVVGPGVSGECEVRDGLHIADDHFLPEIVDPASGEPLGPGLQGELVLTTLTKRAMPVIRYRTGDITTLTTTPCRCGRTSARMGRLVGRADDMLIIKGVNVYPSEVEGALLDVADLVPQYV
;
A
#
# COMPACT_ATOMS: atom_id res chain seq x y z
N MET A 1 -13.20 -5.63 12.73
CA MET A 1 -14.32 -4.71 13.06
C MET A 1 -15.57 -5.03 12.25
N ALA A 2 -15.49 -5.03 10.92
CA ALA A 2 -16.62 -5.41 10.05
C ALA A 2 -17.15 -6.83 10.36
N GLU A 3 -16.26 -7.80 10.52
CA GLU A 3 -16.61 -9.18 10.90
C GLU A 3 -17.34 -9.22 12.26
N VAL A 4 -16.77 -8.61 13.29
CA VAL A 4 -17.39 -8.55 14.63
C VAL A 4 -18.77 -7.89 14.60
N LEU A 5 -18.94 -6.84 13.79
CA LEU A 5 -20.24 -6.19 13.61
C LEU A 5 -21.28 -7.17 13.03
N ALA A 6 -20.88 -7.93 12.00
CA ALA A 6 -21.73 -8.96 11.39
C ALA A 6 -22.03 -10.11 12.36
N GLU A 7 -21.04 -10.61 13.10
CA GLU A 7 -21.20 -11.65 14.12
C GLU A 7 -22.17 -11.25 15.23
N GLN A 8 -22.20 -9.96 15.58
CA GLN A 8 -23.13 -9.41 16.56
C GLN A 8 -24.52 -9.10 15.97
N GLY A 9 -24.74 -9.39 14.68
CA GLY A 9 -25.99 -9.08 13.97
C GLY A 9 -26.24 -7.57 13.82
N GLY A 10 -25.19 -6.77 13.94
CA GLY A 10 -25.24 -5.33 13.77
C GLY A 10 -25.16 -4.93 12.30
N THR A 11 -25.53 -3.68 12.02
CA THR A 11 -25.41 -3.05 10.70
C THR A 11 -24.51 -1.81 10.82
N PRO A 12 -23.88 -1.33 9.72
CA PRO A 12 -22.92 -0.23 9.81
C PRO A 12 -23.56 1.16 10.01
N GLU A 13 -24.84 1.33 9.68
CA GLU A 13 -25.51 2.65 9.70
C GLU A 13 -25.50 3.33 11.07
N PRO A 14 -25.76 2.65 12.21
CA PRO A 14 -25.69 3.25 13.53
C PRO A 14 -24.28 3.73 13.93
N LEU A 15 -23.22 3.20 13.29
CA LEU A 15 -21.85 3.62 13.58
C LEU A 15 -21.54 5.02 13.03
N GLY A 16 -22.32 5.50 12.05
CA GLY A 16 -22.13 6.83 11.45
C GLY A 16 -20.77 7.04 10.80
N LEU A 17 -20.09 5.96 10.38
CA LEU A 17 -18.78 6.02 9.75
C LEU A 17 -18.87 6.73 8.41
N ARG A 18 -17.91 7.64 8.17
CA ARG A 18 -17.86 8.40 6.91
C ARG A 18 -16.72 7.97 6.01
N TYR A 19 -15.59 7.60 6.59
CA TYR A 19 -14.39 7.15 5.88
C TYR A 19 -13.61 6.21 6.80
N GLY A 20 -12.93 5.23 6.23
CA GLY A 20 -11.94 4.41 6.91
C GLY A 20 -10.55 4.62 6.32
N ILE A 21 -9.54 4.75 7.17
CA ILE A 21 -8.13 4.84 6.78
C ILE A 21 -7.45 3.59 7.30
N PHE A 22 -6.92 2.80 6.38
CA PHE A 22 -6.33 1.49 6.65
C PHE A 22 -4.88 1.48 6.17
N GLY A 23 -4.05 0.73 6.87
CA GLY A 23 -2.62 0.63 6.60
C GLY A 23 -2.00 -0.48 7.43
N ALA A 24 -0.68 -0.42 7.60
CA ALA A 24 0.16 -1.43 8.30
C ALA A 24 0.27 -2.79 7.61
N GLU A 25 -0.77 -3.25 6.90
CA GLU A 25 -0.76 -4.50 6.15
C GLU A 25 -1.12 -4.25 4.67
N PRO A 26 -0.48 -4.93 3.71
CA PRO A 26 -0.93 -4.92 2.31
C PRO A 26 -2.35 -5.44 2.20
N TRP A 27 -3.16 -4.82 1.33
CA TRP A 27 -4.54 -5.26 1.12
C TRP A 27 -4.95 -5.09 -0.34
N THR A 28 -5.71 -6.07 -0.82
CA THR A 28 -6.16 -6.15 -2.22
C THR A 28 -7.40 -5.28 -2.48
N ASP A 29 -7.75 -5.09 -3.75
CA ASP A 29 -9.04 -4.49 -4.11
C ASP A 29 -10.25 -5.32 -3.65
N GLY A 30 -10.09 -6.64 -3.52
CA GLY A 30 -11.11 -7.51 -2.93
C GLY A 30 -11.36 -7.16 -1.47
N MET A 31 -10.29 -7.06 -0.68
CA MET A 31 -10.37 -6.63 0.72
C MET A 31 -10.99 -5.25 0.86
N ARG A 32 -10.69 -4.32 -0.05
CA ARG A 32 -11.34 -3.01 -0.07
C ARG A 32 -12.85 -3.11 -0.20
N ARG A 33 -13.32 -3.86 -1.18
CA ARG A 33 -14.77 -4.03 -1.39
C ARG A 33 -15.42 -4.68 -0.18
N ALA A 34 -14.76 -5.65 0.45
CA ALA A 34 -15.23 -6.27 1.68
C ALA A 34 -15.33 -5.27 2.85
N LEU A 35 -14.31 -4.43 3.04
CA LEU A 35 -14.31 -3.36 4.06
C LEU A 35 -15.40 -2.32 3.79
N GLU A 36 -15.52 -1.83 2.56
CA GLU A 36 -16.52 -0.83 2.19
C GLU A 36 -17.94 -1.37 2.33
N ALA A 37 -18.17 -2.63 1.97
CA ALA A 37 -19.46 -3.31 2.16
C ALA A 37 -19.79 -3.54 3.64
N GLY A 38 -18.82 -4.00 4.44
CA GLY A 38 -19.03 -4.32 5.85
C GLY A 38 -19.12 -3.08 6.76
N LEU A 39 -18.48 -1.97 6.38
CA LEU A 39 -18.45 -0.73 7.18
C LEU A 39 -19.34 0.37 6.64
N GLY A 40 -19.89 0.22 5.43
CA GLY A 40 -20.78 1.20 4.82
C GLY A 40 -20.12 2.54 4.49
N CYS A 41 -18.79 2.60 4.36
CA CYS A 41 -18.05 3.81 4.09
C CYS A 41 -16.84 3.57 3.17
N PRO A 42 -16.34 4.59 2.43
CA PRO A 42 -15.15 4.46 1.61
C PRO A 42 -13.90 4.13 2.44
N ALA A 43 -13.06 3.24 1.92
CA ALA A 43 -11.80 2.85 2.53
C ALA A 43 -10.63 3.43 1.74
N TYR A 44 -9.65 3.99 2.45
CA TYR A 44 -8.44 4.62 1.91
C TYR A 44 -7.18 3.98 2.45
N ASP A 45 -6.20 3.85 1.58
CA ASP A 45 -4.89 3.29 1.91
C ASP A 45 -3.95 4.34 2.51
N LEU A 46 -3.17 3.93 3.50
CA LEU A 46 -2.16 4.72 4.19
C LEU A 46 -0.90 3.88 4.41
N TYR A 47 0.20 4.35 3.86
CA TYR A 47 1.50 3.73 3.97
C TYR A 47 2.41 4.47 4.95
N GLY A 48 3.20 3.70 5.68
CA GLY A 48 4.11 4.19 6.71
C GLY A 48 5.05 3.11 7.22
N LEU A 49 6.20 3.53 7.75
CA LEU A 49 7.25 2.66 8.30
C LEU A 49 7.76 3.25 9.60
N SER A 50 7.89 2.41 10.64
CA SER A 50 8.35 2.85 11.96
C SER A 50 9.76 3.46 11.93
N GLU A 51 10.63 2.93 11.07
CA GLU A 51 12.00 3.38 10.83
C GLU A 51 12.06 4.81 10.27
N VAL A 52 11.01 5.22 9.56
CA VAL A 52 10.90 6.52 8.91
C VAL A 52 10.16 7.49 9.82
N VAL A 53 8.84 7.37 9.95
CA VAL A 53 8.00 8.24 10.81
C VAL A 53 6.75 7.55 11.37
N GLY A 54 6.56 6.26 11.10
CA GLY A 54 5.28 5.57 11.27
C GLY A 54 4.30 6.00 10.15
N PRO A 55 3.03 6.30 10.46
CA PRO A 55 2.04 6.71 9.46
C PRO A 55 2.37 8.07 8.83
N GLY A 56 1.90 8.30 7.60
CA GLY A 56 1.98 9.59 6.92
C GLY A 56 3.14 9.73 5.92
N VAL A 57 3.78 8.62 5.52
CA VAL A 57 4.73 8.62 4.40
C VAL A 57 3.98 8.79 3.08
N SER A 58 2.90 8.02 2.90
CA SER A 58 2.06 8.11 1.71
C SER A 58 0.60 7.74 2.01
N GLY A 59 -0.36 8.28 1.25
CA GLY A 59 -1.77 7.93 1.42
C GLY A 59 -2.65 8.26 0.22
N GLU A 60 -3.77 7.55 0.07
CA GLU A 60 -4.71 7.78 -1.02
C GLU A 60 -5.47 9.10 -0.90
N CYS A 61 -5.85 9.64 -2.05
CA CYS A 61 -6.85 10.69 -2.17
C CYS A 61 -8.21 10.10 -2.58
N GLU A 62 -9.22 10.96 -2.73
CA GLU A 62 -10.57 10.59 -3.16
C GLU A 62 -10.62 9.88 -4.52
N VAL A 63 -9.60 10.06 -5.35
CA VAL A 63 -9.47 9.40 -6.66
C VAL A 63 -9.13 7.91 -6.54
N ARG A 64 -8.49 7.49 -5.44
CA ARG A 64 -8.08 6.09 -5.17
C ARG A 64 -7.27 5.48 -6.33
N ASP A 65 -6.33 6.27 -6.85
CA ASP A 65 -5.43 5.93 -7.96
C ASP A 65 -3.99 6.16 -7.52
N GLY A 66 -3.47 5.24 -6.72
CA GLY A 66 -2.17 5.35 -6.05
C GLY A 66 -2.18 6.25 -4.81
N LEU A 67 -1.13 6.09 -4.00
CA LEU A 67 -0.95 6.79 -2.73
C LEU A 67 -0.01 7.99 -2.97
N HIS A 68 -0.46 9.19 -2.63
CA HIS A 68 0.36 10.40 -2.68
C HIS A 68 1.46 10.34 -1.63
N ILE A 69 2.71 10.45 -2.05
CA ILE A 69 3.86 10.59 -1.15
C ILE A 69 3.93 12.05 -0.68
N ALA A 70 4.27 12.26 0.59
CA ALA A 70 4.65 13.58 1.11
C ALA A 70 6.08 13.93 0.64
N ASP A 71 6.21 14.24 -0.65
CA ASP A 71 7.49 14.41 -1.35
C ASP A 71 8.26 15.70 -0.98
N ASP A 72 7.64 16.57 -0.19
CA ASP A 72 8.27 17.66 0.55
C ASP A 72 9.03 17.17 1.81
N HIS A 73 8.68 16.00 2.32
CA HIS A 73 9.29 15.39 3.50
C HIS A 73 10.17 14.18 3.18
N PHE A 74 9.92 13.51 2.05
CA PHE A 74 10.62 12.31 1.62
C PHE A 74 11.04 12.42 0.16
N LEU A 75 12.25 11.99 -0.16
CA LEU A 75 12.67 11.76 -1.54
C LEU A 75 12.49 10.26 -1.84
N PRO A 76 11.48 9.88 -2.66
CA PRO A 76 11.24 8.51 -3.05
C PRO A 76 12.05 8.13 -4.30
N GLU A 77 12.54 6.91 -4.31
CA GLU A 77 13.22 6.29 -5.45
C GLU A 77 12.70 4.86 -5.63
N ILE A 78 12.70 4.37 -6.87
CA ILE A 78 12.47 2.96 -7.18
C ILE A 78 13.78 2.38 -7.68
N VAL A 79 14.26 1.32 -7.06
CA VAL A 79 15.51 0.65 -7.41
C VAL A 79 15.28 -0.82 -7.73
N ASP A 80 16.19 -1.39 -8.50
CA ASP A 80 16.25 -2.83 -8.70
C ASP A 80 16.67 -3.51 -7.39
N PRO A 81 15.90 -4.48 -6.86
CA PRO A 81 16.21 -5.08 -5.55
C PRO A 81 17.54 -5.85 -5.51
N ALA A 82 18.04 -6.34 -6.66
CA ALA A 82 19.28 -7.13 -6.70
C ALA A 82 20.53 -6.24 -6.77
N SER A 83 20.50 -5.25 -7.64
CA SER A 83 21.64 -4.36 -7.94
C SER A 83 21.63 -3.06 -7.12
N GLY A 84 20.46 -2.60 -6.69
CA GLY A 84 20.27 -1.30 -6.03
C GLY A 84 20.31 -0.10 -6.99
N GLU A 85 20.38 -0.36 -8.30
CA GLU A 85 20.42 0.68 -9.33
C GLU A 85 19.02 1.30 -9.54
N PRO A 86 18.91 2.62 -9.80
CA PRO A 86 17.63 3.25 -10.08
C PRO A 86 16.92 2.65 -11.30
N LEU A 87 15.62 2.43 -11.17
CA LEU A 87 14.76 2.01 -12.27
C LEU A 87 14.08 3.22 -12.94
N GLY A 88 13.73 3.04 -14.21
CA GLY A 88 13.01 4.05 -14.99
C GLY A 88 11.58 4.31 -14.48
N PRO A 89 10.96 5.43 -14.88
CA PRO A 89 9.61 5.79 -14.45
C PRO A 89 8.57 4.70 -14.71
N GLY A 90 7.70 4.44 -13.74
CA GLY A 90 6.63 3.45 -13.85
C GLY A 90 7.07 1.98 -13.79
N LEU A 91 8.38 1.69 -13.75
CA LEU A 91 8.86 0.33 -13.51
C LEU A 91 8.64 -0.05 -12.04
N GLN A 92 8.36 -1.33 -11.84
CA GLN A 92 8.20 -1.92 -10.52
C GLN A 92 9.57 -2.26 -9.93
N GLY A 93 9.78 -1.92 -8.66
CA GLY A 93 11.00 -2.23 -7.92
C GLY A 93 10.86 -1.91 -6.44
N GLU A 94 11.97 -1.93 -5.72
CA GLU A 94 11.99 -1.62 -4.30
C GLU A 94 11.90 -0.12 -4.06
N LEU A 95 11.03 0.29 -3.14
CA LEU A 95 10.95 1.65 -2.65
C LEU A 95 12.18 1.97 -1.78
N VAL A 96 12.85 3.06 -2.13
CA VAL A 96 13.94 3.64 -1.34
C VAL A 96 13.54 5.04 -0.89
N LEU A 97 13.74 5.33 0.39
CA LEU A 97 13.34 6.61 0.98
C LEU A 97 14.53 7.35 1.58
N THR A 98 14.59 8.65 1.32
CA THR A 98 15.46 9.59 2.04
C THR A 98 14.60 10.63 2.75
N THR A 99 14.80 10.84 4.06
CA THR A 99 14.08 11.88 4.81
C THR A 99 14.70 13.25 4.60
N LEU A 100 13.91 14.23 4.18
CA LEU A 100 14.39 15.59 3.86
C LEU A 100 14.29 16.56 5.05
N THR A 101 13.29 16.39 5.91
CA THR A 101 13.02 17.33 7.01
C THR A 101 13.20 16.73 8.41
N LYS A 102 13.32 15.40 8.53
CA LYS A 102 13.50 14.71 9.81
C LYS A 102 14.88 15.04 10.39
N ARG A 103 14.92 15.61 11.59
CA ARG A 103 16.19 16.04 12.23
C ARG A 103 16.79 14.98 13.14
N ALA A 104 15.95 14.28 13.90
CA ALA A 104 16.39 13.19 14.77
C ALA A 104 16.36 11.89 13.97
N MET A 105 17.52 11.24 13.81
CA MET A 105 17.68 10.00 13.05
C MET A 105 17.09 10.10 11.62
N PRO A 106 17.63 10.99 10.76
CA PRO A 106 17.32 10.96 9.34
C PRO A 106 17.82 9.65 8.74
N VAL A 107 17.12 9.19 7.71
CA VAL A 107 17.56 8.06 6.90
C VAL A 107 17.90 8.54 5.49
N ILE A 108 18.97 8.00 4.93
CA ILE A 108 19.46 8.33 3.58
C ILE A 108 19.48 7.04 2.78
N ARG A 109 18.76 7.04 1.65
CA ARG A 109 18.56 5.86 0.79
C ARG A 109 18.22 4.59 1.57
N TYR A 110 17.27 4.71 2.49
CA TYR A 110 16.79 3.56 3.25
C TYR A 110 16.00 2.63 2.33
N ARG A 111 16.50 1.40 2.21
CA ARG A 111 15.90 0.27 1.48
C ARG A 111 14.76 -0.30 2.31
N THR A 112 13.52 -0.06 1.90
CA THR A 112 12.35 -0.49 2.69
C THR A 112 12.09 -1.97 2.56
N GLY A 113 12.60 -2.60 1.49
CA GLY A 113 12.22 -3.94 1.07
C GLY A 113 10.86 -3.99 0.39
N ASP A 114 10.06 -2.92 0.38
CA ASP A 114 8.71 -2.93 -0.18
C ASP A 114 8.73 -2.73 -1.69
N ILE A 115 8.01 -3.58 -2.43
CA ILE A 115 7.93 -3.53 -3.89
C ILE A 115 6.71 -2.72 -4.32
N THR A 116 6.95 -1.72 -5.16
CA THR A 116 5.92 -0.83 -5.70
C THR A 116 6.37 -0.20 -7.01
N THR A 117 5.51 0.65 -7.59
CA THR A 117 5.81 1.53 -8.73
C THR A 117 5.72 2.99 -8.28
N LEU A 118 6.38 3.90 -8.99
CA LEU A 118 6.26 5.34 -8.77
C LEU A 118 5.80 6.06 -10.04
N THR A 119 4.84 6.97 -9.90
CA THR A 119 4.40 7.87 -10.98
C THR A 119 4.40 9.33 -10.53
N THR A 120 4.88 10.21 -11.40
CA THR A 120 4.84 11.67 -11.22
C THR A 120 3.75 12.31 -12.09
N THR A 121 2.90 11.50 -12.72
CA THR A 121 1.78 12.01 -13.52
C THR A 121 0.80 12.77 -12.61
N PRO A 122 0.40 14.01 -12.95
CA PRO A 122 -0.53 14.79 -12.14
C PRO A 122 -1.81 14.02 -11.83
N CYS A 123 -2.24 14.07 -10.57
CA CYS A 123 -3.46 13.39 -10.14
C CYS A 123 -4.70 14.24 -10.47
N ARG A 124 -5.83 13.56 -10.73
CA ARG A 124 -7.13 14.23 -10.95
C ARG A 124 -7.64 15.00 -9.72
N CYS A 125 -7.10 14.73 -8.52
CA CYS A 125 -7.40 15.51 -7.31
C CYS A 125 -6.73 16.89 -7.28
N GLY A 126 -5.85 17.18 -8.25
CA GLY A 126 -5.12 18.46 -8.35
C GLY A 126 -3.77 18.48 -7.62
N ARG A 127 -3.45 17.46 -6.80
CA ARG A 127 -2.11 17.33 -6.19
C ARG A 127 -1.08 16.93 -7.26
N THR A 128 0.11 17.50 -7.12
CA THR A 128 1.27 17.27 -8.00
C THR A 128 2.29 16.33 -7.40
N SER A 129 2.11 15.89 -6.15
CA SER A 129 3.07 15.01 -5.50
C SER A 129 3.13 13.66 -6.19
N ALA A 130 4.31 13.05 -6.16
CA ALA A 130 4.50 11.70 -6.68
C ALA A 130 3.55 10.71 -6.00
N ARG A 131 3.08 9.72 -6.75
CA ARG A 131 2.22 8.66 -6.25
C ARG A 131 2.93 7.33 -6.33
N MET A 132 2.94 6.58 -5.24
CA MET A 132 3.30 5.17 -5.27
C MET A 132 2.09 4.31 -5.64
N GLY A 133 2.36 3.19 -6.29
CA GLY A 133 1.39 2.11 -6.42
C GLY A 133 1.14 1.44 -5.08
N ARG A 134 0.16 0.53 -5.03
CA ARG A 134 0.03 -0.35 -3.88
C ARG A 134 1.26 -1.24 -3.76
N LEU A 135 1.50 -1.69 -2.53
CA LEU A 135 2.55 -2.66 -2.29
C LEU A 135 2.13 -4.01 -2.88
N VAL A 136 3.00 -4.57 -3.72
CA VAL A 136 2.80 -5.91 -4.28
C VAL A 136 3.51 -6.99 -3.43
N GLY A 137 4.25 -6.58 -2.42
CA GLY A 137 4.94 -7.50 -1.51
C GLY A 137 6.29 -6.94 -1.12
N ARG A 138 7.14 -7.79 -0.60
CA ARG A 138 8.51 -7.43 -0.23
C ARG A 138 9.56 -8.20 -1.02
N ALA A 139 10.73 -7.59 -1.13
CA ALA A 139 11.90 -8.11 -1.82
C ALA A 139 12.44 -9.40 -1.16
N ASP A 140 12.33 -9.52 0.15
CA ASP A 140 12.76 -10.69 0.93
C ASP A 140 11.73 -11.83 0.92
N ASP A 141 10.45 -11.54 0.73
CA ASP A 141 9.37 -12.52 0.62
C ASP A 141 9.13 -13.02 -0.82
N MET A 142 9.91 -12.54 -1.78
CA MET A 142 9.78 -12.89 -3.20
C MET A 142 10.18 -14.36 -3.43
N LEU A 143 9.26 -15.15 -3.99
CA LEU A 143 9.52 -16.54 -4.39
C LEU A 143 9.88 -16.61 -5.88
N ILE A 144 10.86 -17.43 -6.22
CA ILE A 144 11.19 -17.74 -7.62
C ILE A 144 10.64 -19.13 -7.96
N ILE A 145 9.54 -19.19 -8.71
CA ILE A 145 8.92 -20.44 -9.14
C ILE A 145 9.11 -20.59 -10.65
N LYS A 146 9.91 -21.58 -11.06
CA LYS A 146 10.22 -21.86 -12.48
C LYS A 146 10.76 -20.62 -13.23
N GLY A 147 11.56 -19.79 -12.55
CA GLY A 147 12.17 -18.60 -13.15
C GLY A 147 11.26 -17.38 -13.24
N VAL A 148 10.06 -17.43 -12.65
CA VAL A 148 9.14 -16.31 -12.51
C VAL A 148 9.18 -15.83 -11.06
N ASN A 149 9.30 -14.52 -10.88
CA ASN A 149 9.16 -13.89 -9.56
C ASN A 149 7.67 -13.87 -9.21
N VAL A 150 7.34 -14.42 -8.06
CA VAL A 150 5.98 -14.52 -7.53
C VAL A 150 5.98 -13.89 -6.14
N TYR A 151 5.11 -12.93 -5.92
CA TYR A 151 4.90 -12.32 -4.61
C TYR A 151 3.68 -12.93 -3.91
N PRO A 152 3.69 -13.08 -2.58
CA PRO A 152 2.54 -13.60 -1.84
C PRO A 152 1.22 -12.85 -2.11
N SER A 153 1.27 -11.53 -2.33
CA SER A 153 0.06 -10.73 -2.62
C SER A 153 -0.61 -11.11 -3.96
N GLU A 154 0.16 -11.60 -4.94
CA GLU A 154 -0.38 -12.05 -6.23
C GLU A 154 -1.14 -13.37 -6.06
N VAL A 155 -0.65 -14.25 -5.16
CA VAL A 155 -1.34 -15.48 -4.78
C VAL A 155 -2.64 -15.14 -4.04
N GLU A 156 -2.59 -14.20 -3.09
CA GLU A 156 -3.78 -13.73 -2.36
C GLU A 156 -4.84 -13.14 -3.30
N GLY A 157 -4.43 -12.27 -4.23
CA GLY A 157 -5.34 -11.71 -5.24
C GLY A 157 -6.06 -12.80 -6.05
N ALA A 158 -5.34 -13.84 -6.47
CA ALA A 158 -5.92 -14.95 -7.22
C ALA A 158 -6.86 -15.84 -6.37
N LEU A 159 -6.56 -16.02 -5.08
CA LEU A 159 -7.38 -16.84 -4.18
C LEU A 159 -8.71 -16.14 -3.85
N LEU A 160 -8.70 -14.82 -3.67
CA LEU A 160 -9.90 -14.04 -3.36
C LEU A 160 -10.91 -13.95 -4.52
N ASP A 161 -10.49 -14.27 -5.74
CA ASP A 161 -11.39 -14.39 -6.90
C ASP A 161 -12.19 -15.72 -6.89
N VAL A 162 -11.84 -16.67 -6.01
CA VAL A 162 -12.55 -17.95 -5.84
C VAL A 162 -13.63 -17.79 -4.77
N ALA A 163 -14.89 -17.89 -5.18
CA ALA A 163 -16.05 -17.59 -4.33
C ALA A 163 -16.14 -18.39 -3.00
N ASP A 164 -15.53 -19.57 -2.94
CA ASP A 164 -15.57 -20.47 -1.77
C ASP A 164 -14.37 -20.30 -0.82
N LEU A 165 -13.46 -19.35 -1.10
CA LEU A 165 -12.26 -19.12 -0.30
C LEU A 165 -12.36 -17.84 0.51
N VAL A 166 -11.76 -17.87 1.70
CA VAL A 166 -11.62 -16.72 2.60
C VAL A 166 -10.18 -16.20 2.61
N PRO A 167 -9.92 -14.94 3.04
CA PRO A 167 -8.60 -14.32 2.98
C PRO A 167 -7.51 -15.01 3.82
N GLN A 168 -7.85 -15.93 4.72
CA GLN A 168 -6.88 -16.67 5.55
C GLN A 168 -6.56 -18.04 4.96
N TYR A 169 -5.30 -18.26 4.60
CA TYR A 169 -4.74 -19.54 4.16
C TYR A 169 -3.41 -19.81 4.88
N VAL A 170 -3.12 -21.08 5.17
CA VAL A 170 -1.91 -21.55 5.88
C VAL A 170 -1.06 -22.39 4.94
#